data_AF-X1RUQ1-F1
#
_entry.id   AF-X1RUQ1-F1
#
_cell.length_a   1.000
_cell.length_b   1.000
_cell.length_c   1.000
_cell.angle_alpha   90.00
_cell.angle_beta   90.00
_cell.angle_gamma   90.00
#
_symmetry.space_group_name_H-M   'P 1'
#
loop_
_entity.id
_entity.type
_entity.pdbx_description
1 polymer ?
#
loop_
_entity_poly.entity_id
_entity_poly.type
_entity_poly.pdbx_seq_one_letter_code
_entity_poly.pdbx_strand_id
1 'polypeptide(L)'
;MKVHTDNNRIQQARKTALELLLSNHYADCIGPCKKACPAGIDVPGYIALISMGKYTDAIRLIKQNNPLPLICGRICVHECEIACRRSRVDEPVAINPLKRYIADVDIRDPWKPEIKQKINKRAAIIGGGALR
;
A
#
# COMPACT_ATOMS: atom_id res chain seq x y z
N MET A 1 -25.15 -26.12 34.26
CA MET A 1 -23.72 -25.95 33.98
C MET A 1 -23.41 -24.46 33.92
N LYS A 2 -22.47 -23.94 34.74
CA LYS A 2 -22.04 -22.53 34.70
C LYS A 2 -20.66 -22.45 34.04
N VAL A 3 -20.55 -21.72 32.93
CA VAL A 3 -19.29 -21.50 32.22
C VAL A 3 -18.72 -20.15 32.65
N HIS A 4 -17.50 -20.16 33.19
CA HIS A 4 -16.79 -18.95 33.59
C HIS A 4 -15.74 -18.61 32.52
N THR A 5 -16.01 -17.56 31.75
CA THR A 5 -15.18 -17.14 30.60
C THR A 5 -14.16 -16.05 30.94
N ASP A 6 -14.24 -15.50 32.15
CA ASP A 6 -13.33 -14.47 32.66
C ASP A 6 -12.79 -14.90 34.04
N ASN A 7 -11.62 -15.52 34.02
CA ASN A 7 -10.86 -15.92 35.21
C ASN A 7 -9.38 -16.03 34.85
N ASN A 8 -8.52 -16.05 35.87
CA ASN A 8 -7.07 -16.07 35.68
C ASN A 8 -6.59 -17.22 34.77
N ARG A 9 -7.16 -18.42 34.90
CA ARG A 9 -6.79 -19.57 34.06
C ARG A 9 -7.10 -19.31 32.58
N ILE A 10 -8.28 -18.77 32.26
CA ILE A 10 -8.67 -18.44 30.88
C ILE A 10 -7.82 -17.29 30.34
N GLN A 11 -7.57 -16.25 31.14
CA GLN A 11 -6.72 -15.12 30.73
C GLN A 11 -5.29 -15.56 30.44
N GLN A 12 -4.71 -16.43 31.29
CA GLN A 12 -3.36 -16.93 31.13
C GLN A 12 -3.25 -17.86 29.92
N ALA A 13 -4.23 -18.74 29.68
CA ALA A 13 -4.29 -19.55 28.47
C ALA A 13 -4.41 -18.72 27.19
N ARG A 14 -5.24 -17.66 27.19
CA ARG A 14 -5.34 -16.71 26.06
C ARG A 14 -4.03 -16.00 25.80
N LYS A 15 -3.36 -15.52 26.87
CA LYS A 15 -2.07 -14.84 26.77
C LYS A 15 -1.00 -15.76 26.18
N THR A 16 -0.85 -16.98 26.70
CA THR A 16 0.12 -17.95 26.17
C THR A 16 -0.18 -18.33 24.73
N ALA A 17 -1.45 -18.52 24.36
CA ALA A 17 -1.82 -18.79 22.97
C ALA A 17 -1.45 -17.62 22.04
N LEU A 18 -1.67 -16.38 22.47
CA LEU A 18 -1.29 -15.19 21.71
C LEU A 18 0.24 -15.06 21.58
N GLU A 19 0.97 -15.29 22.67
CA GLU A 19 2.44 -15.28 22.69
C GLU A 19 3.02 -16.34 21.75
N LEU A 20 2.45 -17.55 21.72
CA LEU A 20 2.84 -18.62 20.79
C LEU A 20 2.51 -18.29 19.33
N LEU A 21 1.37 -17.64 19.07
CA LEU A 21 1.03 -17.16 17.72
C LEU A 21 2.02 -16.09 17.24
N LEU A 22 2.45 -15.20 18.14
CA LEU A 22 3.40 -14.13 17.85
C LEU A 22 4.85 -14.62 17.82
N SER A 23 5.21 -15.69 18.53
CA SER A 23 6.58 -16.20 18.60
C SER A 23 7.12 -16.70 17.25
N ASN A 24 6.23 -17.06 16.33
CA ASN A 24 6.59 -17.49 14.97
C ASN A 24 6.09 -16.52 13.89
N HIS A 25 5.46 -15.41 14.28
CA HIS A 25 4.94 -14.40 13.36
C HIS A 25 5.70 -13.09 13.54
N TYR A 26 6.76 -12.89 12.75
CA TYR A 26 7.59 -11.68 12.71
C TYR A 26 6.88 -10.41 12.19
N ALA A 27 5.54 -10.39 12.13
CA ALA A 27 4.75 -9.27 11.61
C ALA A 27 5.10 -8.81 10.17
N ASP A 28 5.86 -9.62 9.40
CA ASP A 28 6.23 -9.38 8.00
C ASP A 28 5.07 -9.59 6.99
N CYS A 29 3.82 -9.44 7.44
CA CYS A 29 2.65 -9.69 6.60
C CYS A 29 2.55 -8.64 5.49
N ILE A 30 3.16 -8.94 4.34
CA ILE A 30 2.94 -8.20 3.10
C ILE A 30 1.44 -8.29 2.78
N GLY A 31 0.79 -7.13 2.71
CA GLY A 31 -0.61 -7.06 2.33
C GLY A 31 -0.82 -7.72 0.96
N PRO A 32 -1.87 -8.54 0.76
CA PRO A 32 -2.09 -9.21 -0.52
C PRO A 32 -2.26 -8.22 -1.68
N CYS A 33 -2.77 -7.01 -1.40
CA CYS A 33 -2.84 -5.91 -2.35
C CYS A 33 -1.47 -5.42 -2.84
N LYS A 34 -0.45 -5.40 -1.98
CA LYS A 34 0.94 -5.07 -2.36
C LYS A 34 1.55 -6.19 -3.18
N LYS A 35 1.34 -7.45 -2.77
CA LYS A 35 1.84 -8.63 -3.48
C LYS A 35 1.23 -8.77 -4.89
N ALA A 36 -0.04 -8.41 -5.05
CA ALA A 36 -0.74 -8.49 -6.34
C ALA A 36 -0.42 -7.31 -7.28
N CYS A 37 0.11 -6.19 -6.78
CA CYS A 37 0.41 -5.05 -7.64
C CYS A 37 1.68 -5.32 -8.48
N PRO A 38 1.62 -5.25 -9.82
CA PRO A 38 2.79 -5.47 -10.66
C PRO A 38 3.93 -4.46 -10.42
N ALA A 39 3.58 -3.24 -10.03
CA ALA A 39 4.53 -2.19 -9.69
C ALA A 39 5.06 -2.30 -8.24
N GLY A 40 4.60 -3.27 -7.44
CA GLY A 40 5.06 -3.46 -6.07
C GLY A 40 4.87 -2.24 -5.15
N ILE A 41 3.88 -1.39 -5.43
CA ILE A 41 3.62 -0.18 -4.64
C ILE A 41 3.13 -0.55 -3.23
N ASP A 42 3.47 0.28 -2.24
CA ASP A 42 3.09 0.03 -0.85
C ASP A 42 1.66 0.47 -0.54
N VAL A 43 0.69 -0.36 -0.96
CA VAL A 43 -0.75 -0.08 -0.84
C VAL A 43 -1.20 0.24 0.60
N PRO A 44 -0.87 -0.59 1.62
CA PRO A 44 -1.25 -0.27 2.99
C PRO A 44 -0.65 1.06 3.47
N GLY A 45 0.61 1.32 3.11
CA GLY A 45 1.36 2.51 3.52
C GLY A 45 0.73 3.80 3.01
N TYR A 46 0.47 3.91 1.70
CA TYR A 46 -0.08 5.17 1.18
C TYR A 46 -1.55 5.37 1.59
N ILE A 47 -2.33 4.30 1.80
CA ILE A 47 -3.70 4.43 2.33
C ILE A 47 -3.67 4.97 3.76
N ALA A 48 -2.74 4.50 4.60
CA ALA A 48 -2.54 5.03 5.94
C ALA A 48 -2.11 6.50 5.93
N LEU A 49 -1.26 6.91 4.97
CA LEU A 49 -0.89 8.32 4.82
C LEU A 49 -2.07 9.18 4.37
N ILE A 50 -2.92 8.67 3.47
CA ILE A 50 -4.15 9.34 3.05
C ILE A 50 -5.11 9.52 4.23
N SER A 51 -5.30 8.50 5.07
CA SER A 51 -6.20 8.59 6.24
C SER A 51 -5.70 9.60 7.28
N MET A 52 -4.40 9.88 7.32
CA MET A 52 -3.79 10.91 8.17
C MET A 52 -3.75 12.30 7.49
N GLY A 53 -4.28 12.46 6.27
CA GLY A 53 -4.22 13.71 5.51
C GLY A 53 -2.83 14.05 4.94
N LYS A 54 -1.87 13.12 5.00
CA LYS A 54 -0.49 13.30 4.52
C LYS A 54 -0.37 13.00 3.03
N TYR A 55 -1.05 13.78 2.20
CA TYR A 55 -1.16 13.50 0.76
C TYR A 55 0.18 13.56 0.01
N THR A 56 1.05 14.51 0.36
CA THR A 56 2.39 14.65 -0.23
C THR A 56 3.27 13.44 0.07
N ASP A 57 3.21 12.91 1.29
CA ASP A 57 3.94 11.69 1.65
C ASP A 57 3.35 10.46 0.95
N ALA A 58 2.02 10.40 0.81
CA ALA A 58 1.34 9.31 0.12
C ALA A 58 1.76 9.23 -1.35
N ILE A 59 1.76 10.36 -2.07
CA ILE A 59 2.18 10.38 -3.48
C ILE A 59 3.68 10.13 -3.63
N ARG A 60 4.51 10.64 -2.71
CA ARG A 60 5.94 10.33 -2.64
C ARG A 60 6.16 8.81 -2.53
N LEU A 61 5.44 8.14 -1.63
CA LEU A 61 5.54 6.70 -1.44
C LEU A 61 5.15 5.92 -2.70
N ILE A 62 4.11 6.34 -3.42
CA ILE A 62 3.73 5.72 -4.70
C ILE A 62 4.80 5.94 -5.77
N LYS A 63 5.31 7.17 -5.89
CA LYS A 63 6.32 7.56 -6.90
C LYS A 63 7.69 6.90 -6.70
N GLN A 64 7.94 6.24 -5.56
CA GLN A 64 9.15 5.42 -5.38
C GLN A 64 9.21 4.26 -6.38
N ASN A 65 8.06 3.63 -6.66
CA ASN A 65 7.99 2.45 -7.53
C ASN A 65 7.17 2.68 -8.81
N ASN A 66 6.30 3.69 -8.84
CA ASN A 66 5.47 4.01 -9.99
C ASN A 66 5.61 5.49 -10.39
N PRO A 67 6.34 5.82 -11.46
CA PRO A 67 6.50 7.20 -11.92
C PRO A 67 5.24 7.79 -12.58
N LEU A 68 4.23 6.98 -12.89
CA LEU A 68 3.02 7.38 -13.64
C LEU A 68 1.72 7.13 -12.86
N PRO A 69 1.59 7.60 -11.59
CA PRO A 69 0.44 7.31 -10.76
C PRO A 69 -0.87 7.89 -11.33
N LEU A 70 -0.77 9.02 -12.04
CA LEU A 70 -1.91 9.69 -12.68
C LEU A 70 -2.55 8.85 -13.79
N ILE A 71 -1.71 8.23 -14.63
CA ILE A 71 -2.14 7.35 -15.71
C ILE A 71 -2.66 6.04 -15.10
N CYS A 72 -1.88 5.41 -14.22
CA CYS A 72 -2.29 4.18 -13.54
C CYS A 72 -3.56 4.36 -12.69
N GLY A 73 -3.90 5.57 -12.23
CA GLY A 73 -5.17 5.86 -11.57
C GLY A 73 -6.40 5.74 -12.49
N ARG A 74 -6.19 5.73 -13.82
CA ARG A 74 -7.26 5.75 -14.84
C ARG A 74 -7.33 4.47 -15.67
N ILE A 75 -6.19 3.81 -15.93
CA ILE A 75 -6.12 2.65 -16.83
C ILE A 75 -5.82 1.31 -16.13
N CYS A 76 -5.49 1.33 -14.84
CA CYS A 76 -5.11 0.12 -14.12
C CYS A 76 -6.29 -0.87 -14.09
N VAL A 77 -5.98 -2.17 -14.08
CA VAL A 77 -6.98 -3.26 -13.97
C VAL A 77 -7.30 -3.66 -12.52
N HIS A 78 -6.71 -2.97 -11.54
CA HIS A 78 -6.99 -3.08 -10.11
C HIS A 78 -6.76 -4.48 -9.48
N GLU A 79 -5.70 -5.20 -9.89
CA GLU A 79 -5.30 -6.48 -9.24
C GLU A 79 -5.23 -6.42 -7.70
N CYS A 80 -4.82 -5.26 -7.18
CA CYS A 80 -4.76 -5.00 -5.74
C CYS A 80 -6.13 -5.02 -5.04
N GLU A 81 -7.21 -4.64 -5.73
CA GLU A 81 -8.59 -4.68 -5.22
C GLU A 81 -9.14 -6.10 -5.30
N ILE A 82 -8.84 -6.82 -6.38
CA ILE A 82 -9.21 -8.24 -6.55
C ILE A 82 -8.61 -9.09 -5.42
N ALA A 83 -7.33 -8.87 -5.11
CA ALA A 83 -6.63 -9.58 -4.04
C ALA A 83 -6.93 -9.05 -2.62
N CYS A 84 -7.78 -8.03 -2.46
CA CYS A 84 -7.99 -7.37 -1.18
C CYS A 84 -8.62 -8.33 -0.16
N ARG A 85 -8.01 -8.42 1.03
CA ARG A 85 -8.50 -9.30 2.11
C ARG A 85 -9.88 -8.88 2.61
N ARG A 86 -10.21 -7.58 2.51
CA ARG A 86 -11.47 -7.01 2.98
C ARG A 86 -12.69 -7.57 2.25
N SER A 87 -12.52 -8.02 1.00
CA SER A 87 -13.55 -8.71 0.21
C SER A 87 -14.07 -10.01 0.86
N ARG A 88 -13.40 -10.54 1.89
CA ARG A 88 -13.88 -11.67 2.69
C ARG A 88 -14.87 -11.29 3.79
N VAL A 89 -15.05 -10.00 4.03
CA VAL A 89 -15.93 -9.45 5.07
C VAL A 89 -17.08 -8.69 4.41
N ASP A 90 -16.73 -7.70 3.59
CA ASP A 90 -17.67 -6.86 2.85
C ASP A 90 -17.16 -6.62 1.41
N GLU A 91 -16.58 -5.45 1.14
CA GLU A 91 -16.14 -5.02 -0.18
C GLU A 91 -14.65 -4.67 -0.17
N PRO A 92 -13.94 -4.80 -1.32
CA PRO A 92 -12.56 -4.36 -1.40
C PRO A 92 -12.47 -2.86 -1.08
N VAL A 93 -11.36 -2.48 -0.44
CA VAL A 93 -11.01 -1.05 -0.32
C VAL A 93 -10.89 -0.45 -1.73
N ALA A 94 -11.43 0.75 -1.93
CA ALA A 94 -11.34 1.53 -3.16
C ALA A 94 -9.91 2.06 -3.41
N ILE A 95 -8.94 1.15 -3.57
CA ILE A 95 -7.51 1.40 -3.68
C ILE A 95 -7.18 2.27 -4.90
N ASN A 96 -7.72 1.95 -6.08
CA ASN A 96 -7.44 2.71 -7.29
C ASN A 96 -8.08 4.11 -7.28
N PRO A 97 -9.34 4.29 -6.83
CA PRO A 97 -9.91 5.61 -6.59
C PRO A 97 -9.07 6.48 -5.63
N LEU A 98 -8.57 5.91 -4.53
CA LEU A 98 -7.68 6.61 -3.61
C LEU A 98 -6.37 7.04 -4.28
N LYS A 99 -5.73 6.14 -5.04
CA LYS A 99 -4.52 6.43 -5.83
C LYS A 99 -4.78 7.53 -6.86
N ARG A 100 -5.92 7.50 -7.55
CA ARG A 100 -6.33 8.53 -8.51
C ARG A 100 -6.51 9.88 -7.83
N TYR A 101 -7.22 9.91 -6.71
CA TYR A 101 -7.45 11.14 -5.94
C TYR A 101 -6.14 11.83 -5.57
N ILE A 102 -5.19 11.10 -4.95
CA ILE A 102 -3.91 11.72 -4.57
C ILE A 102 -3.05 12.10 -5.77
N ALA A 103 -3.13 11.37 -6.89
CA ALA A 103 -2.45 11.76 -8.11
C ALA A 103 -3.04 13.03 -8.72
N ASP A 104 -4.36 13.23 -8.60
CA ASP A 104 -5.03 14.46 -9.04
C ASP A 104 -4.70 15.65 -8.10
N VAL A 105 -4.53 15.41 -6.80
CA VAL A 105 -4.04 16.43 -5.84
C VAL A 105 -2.61 16.85 -6.18
N ASP A 106 -1.73 15.89 -6.46
CA ASP A 106 -0.32 16.14 -6.84
C ASP A 106 -0.17 16.94 -8.14
N ILE A 107 -1.15 16.96 -9.05
CA ILE A 107 -1.09 17.88 -10.21
C ILE A 107 -1.03 19.34 -9.77
N ARG A 108 -1.74 19.70 -8.69
CA ARG A 108 -1.87 21.09 -8.23
C ARG A 108 -0.60 21.55 -7.52
N ASP A 109 0.01 20.66 -6.74
CA ASP A 109 1.28 20.89 -6.05
C ASP A 109 2.19 19.66 -6.23
N PRO A 110 2.95 19.59 -7.34
CA PRO A 110 3.63 18.39 -7.75
C PRO A 110 4.87 18.11 -6.92
N TRP A 111 4.86 16.98 -6.22
CA TRP A 111 6.06 16.43 -5.63
C TRP A 111 6.99 15.92 -6.73
N LYS A 112 8.25 16.36 -6.68
CA LYS A 112 9.31 15.94 -7.60
C LYS A 112 10.46 15.32 -6.80
N PRO A 113 11.07 14.22 -7.30
CA PRO A 113 12.26 13.66 -6.68
C PRO A 113 13.44 14.63 -6.81
N GLU A 114 14.35 14.57 -5.86
CA GLU A 114 15.60 15.33 -5.90
C GLU A 114 16.49 14.88 -7.07
N ILE A 115 16.97 15.83 -7.85
CA ILE A 115 17.89 15.57 -8.96
C ILE A 115 19.30 15.45 -8.36
N LYS A 116 19.90 14.26 -8.49
CA LYS A 116 21.30 14.03 -8.09
C LYS A 116 22.27 14.83 -8.97
N GLN A 117 23.50 15.00 -8.48
CA GLN A 117 24.56 15.66 -9.24
C GLN A 117 24.71 15.08 -10.65
N LYS A 118 24.87 15.99 -11.60
CA LYS A 118 25.01 15.64 -13.02
C LYS A 118 26.29 14.85 -13.23
N ILE A 119 26.14 13.69 -13.86
CA ILE A 119 27.27 12.91 -14.35
C ILE A 119 27.58 13.32 -15.80
N ASN A 120 28.86 13.45 -16.16
CA ASN A 120 29.31 13.80 -17.51
C ASN A 120 29.18 12.61 -18.49
N LYS A 121 28.00 12.00 -18.55
CA LYS A 121 27.64 10.93 -19.48
C LYS A 121 26.45 11.37 -20.33
N ARG A 122 26.35 10.85 -21.55
CA ARG A 122 25.23 11.12 -22.47
C ARG A 122 24.39 9.86 -22.61
N ALA A 123 23.08 10.02 -22.62
CA ALA A 123 22.11 8.98 -22.89
C ALA A 123 21.04 9.55 -23.83
N ALA A 124 20.51 8.72 -24.73
CA ALA A 124 19.41 9.07 -25.61
C ALA A 124 18.23 8.13 -25.33
N ILE A 125 17.01 8.66 -25.38
CA ILE A 125 15.77 7.90 -25.26
C ILE A 125 15.05 8.01 -26.60
N ILE A 126 14.75 6.88 -27.24
CA ILE A 126 13.99 6.83 -28.50
C ILE A 126 12.62 6.21 -28.18
N GLY A 127 11.57 7.01 -28.27
CA GLY A 127 10.20 6.63 -27.88
C GLY A 127 9.82 7.08 -26.46
N GLY A 128 8.58 7.53 -26.28
CA GLY A 128 8.06 8.10 -25.02
C GLY A 128 6.76 7.46 -24.54
N GLY A 129 6.46 6.23 -24.97
CA GLY A 129 5.26 5.51 -24.56
C GLY A 129 5.38 4.95 -23.14
N ALA A 130 4.24 4.81 -22.46
CA ALA A 130 4.15 4.01 -21.24
C ALA A 130 4.14 2.51 -21.62
N LEU A 131 5.02 1.71 -21.02
CA LEU A 131 5.06 0.26 -21.21
C LEU A 131 3.77 -0.38 -20.68
N ARG A 132 3.26 -1.38 -21.42
CA ARG A 132 2.15 -2.24 -21.01
C ARG A 132 2.63 -3.31 -20.05
#